data_AF-A0A2M8NLP5-F1
#
_entry.id   AF-A0A2M8NLP5-F1
#
_cell.length_a   1.000
_cell.length_b   1.000
_cell.length_c   1.000
_cell.angle_alpha   90.00
_cell.angle_beta   90.00
_cell.angle_gamma   90.00
#
_symmetry.space_group_name_H-M   'P 1'
#
loop_
_entity.id
_entity.type
_entity.pdbx_description
1 polymer ?
#
loop_
_entity_poly.entity_id
_entity_poly.type
_entity_poly.pdbx_seq_one_letter_code
_entity_poly.pdbx_strand_id
1 'polypeptide(L)' 'MPKTLTYCPICGHTLGSRAEGGRVRQACDNCGYVHYVNPVPAVGIVIEMDGGLVLIHGNTEEIVRAAVRHPLTMI' A
#
# COMPACT_ATOMS: atom_id res chain seq x y z
N MET A 1 3.90 3.26 -6.15
CA MET A 1 5.08 3.15 -7.04
C MET A 1 6.00 2.07 -6.45
N PRO A 2 6.44 1.05 -7.21
CA PRO A 2 7.34 0.03 -6.70
C PRO A 2 8.66 0.68 -6.26
N LYS A 3 9.12 0.39 -5.04
CA LYS A 3 10.38 0.94 -4.53
C LYS A 3 11.55 0.27 -5.25
N THR A 4 12.34 1.03 -6.00
CA THR A 4 13.58 0.52 -6.58
C THR A 4 14.70 0.61 -5.54
N LEU A 5 15.49 -0.46 -5.37
CA LEU A 5 16.64 -0.49 -4.46
C LEU A 5 17.93 -0.33 -5.25
N THR A 6 18.86 0.50 -4.76
CA THR A 6 20.19 0.66 -5.38
C THR A 6 21.16 -0.45 -4.95
N TYR A 7 21.11 -0.83 -3.66
CA TYR A 7 22.03 -1.80 -3.05
C TYR A 7 21.28 -3.00 -2.48
N CYS A 8 21.96 -4.14 -2.45
CA CYS A 8 21.44 -5.39 -1.91
C CYS A 8 21.26 -5.27 -0.40
N PRO A 9 20.05 -5.53 0.14
CA PRO A 9 19.81 -5.45 1.59
C PRO A 9 20.49 -6.58 2.38
N ILE A 10 20.98 -7.62 1.69
CA ILE A 10 21.64 -8.77 2.32
C ILE A 10 23.16 -8.57 2.42
N CYS A 11 23.80 -8.02 1.37
CA CYS A 11 25.27 -7.96 1.29
C CYS A 11 25.85 -6.61 0.86
N GLY A 12 25.03 -5.59 0.61
CA GLY A 12 25.47 -4.25 0.21
C GLY A 12 25.92 -4.09 -1.25
N HIS A 13 26.09 -5.18 -2.01
CA HIS A 13 26.45 -5.12 -3.44
C HIS A 13 25.37 -4.42 -4.28
N THR A 14 25.75 -3.72 -5.34
CA THR A 14 24.80 -3.06 -6.26
C THR A 14 23.81 -4.07 -6.85
N LEU A 15 22.53 -3.71 -6.93
CA LEU A 15 21.51 -4.56 -7.54
C LEU A 15 21.47 -4.37 -9.06
N GLY A 16 21.40 -5.48 -9.78
CA GLY A 16 21.19 -5.54 -11.23
C GLY A 16 19.78 -6.00 -11.58
N SER A 17 19.58 -6.40 -12.83
CA SER A 17 18.32 -6.98 -13.34
C SER A 17 18.54 -8.41 -13.82
N ARG A 18 17.67 -9.35 -13.44
CA ARG A 18 17.74 -10.77 -13.82
C ARG A 18 16.36 -11.31 -14.18
N ALA A 19 16.30 -12.20 -15.18
CA ALA A 19 15.07 -12.90 -15.55
C ALA A 19 14.77 -14.02 -14.55
N GLU A 20 13.62 -13.94 -13.87
CA GLU A 20 13.21 -14.82 -12.78
C GLU A 20 11.70 -15.07 -12.83
N GLY A 21 11.29 -16.33 -13.05
CA GLY A 21 9.88 -16.72 -13.15
C GLY A 21 9.13 -15.97 -14.26
N GLY A 22 9.76 -15.84 -15.43
CA GLY A 22 9.18 -15.18 -16.61
C GLY A 22 9.12 -13.65 -16.55
N ARG A 23 9.71 -13.01 -15.54
CA ARG A 23 9.73 -11.55 -15.37
C ARG A 23 11.15 -11.07 -15.07
N VAL A 24 11.51 -9.89 -15.55
CA VAL A 24 12.75 -9.22 -15.14
C VAL A 24 12.55 -8.63 -13.74
N ARG A 25 13.46 -8.94 -12.82
CA ARG A 25 13.43 -8.52 -11.41
C ARG A 25 14.76 -7.91 -11.03
N GLN A 26 14.76 -7.03 -10.02
CA GLN A 26 16.03 -6.63 -9.41
C GLN A 26 16.62 -7.80 -8.65
N ALA A 27 17.89 -8.11 -8.90
CA ALA A 27 18.58 -9.24 -8.27
C ALA A 27 20.04 -8.88 -7.97
N CYS A 28 20.60 -9.58 -7.00
CA CYS A 28 22.00 -9.46 -6.62
C CYS A 28 22.79 -10.62 -7.21
N ASP A 29 23.78 -10.31 -8.04
CA ASP A 29 24.65 -11.33 -8.65
C ASP A 29 25.73 -11.84 -7.69
N ASN A 30 25.96 -11.15 -6.57
CA ASN A 30 26.94 -11.57 -5.56
C ASN A 30 26.39 -12.64 -4.60
N CYS A 31 25.19 -12.44 -4.05
CA CYS A 31 24.62 -13.33 -3.03
C CYS A 31 23.33 -14.04 -3.45
N GLY A 32 22.82 -13.77 -4.65
CA GLY A 32 21.62 -14.42 -5.20
C GLY A 32 20.28 -13.84 -4.76
N TYR A 33 20.25 -12.80 -3.90
CA TYR A 33 19.01 -12.14 -3.47
C TYR A 33 18.16 -11.66 -4.65
N VAL A 34 16.84 -11.85 -4.59
CA VAL A 34 15.88 -11.36 -5.59
C VAL A 34 14.86 -10.45 -4.89
N HIS A 35 14.68 -9.23 -5.42
CA HIS A 35 13.74 -8.26 -4.88
C HIS A 35 12.33 -8.49 -5.47
N TYR A 36 11.47 -9.16 -4.70
CA TYR A 36 10.07 -9.33 -5.05
C TYR A 36 9.24 -8.14 -4.54
N VAL A 37 8.72 -7.35 -5.48
CA VAL A 37 7.72 -6.33 -5.14
C VAL A 37 6.36 -7.00 -5.02
N ASN A 38 5.88 -7.13 -3.79
CA ASN A 38 4.49 -7.49 -3.50
C ASN A 38 3.70 -6.20 -3.22
N PRO A 39 2.68 -5.84 -4.02
CA PRO A 39 1.85 -4.68 -3.70
C PRO A 39 1.23 -4.83 -2.31
N VAL A 40 1.14 -3.72 -1.57
CA VAL A 40 0.52 -3.72 -0.24
C VAL A 40 -0.98 -3.96 -0.41
N PRO A 41 -1.55 -5.04 0.15
CA PRO A 41 -3.00 -5.21 0.13
C PRO A 41 -3.64 -4.16 1.05
N ALA A 42 -4.72 -3.54 0.58
CA ALA A 42 -5.53 -2.61 1.36
C ALA A 42 -6.96 -3.14 1.48
N VAL A 43 -7.56 -2.97 2.65
CA VAL A 43 -8.96 -3.32 2.93
C VAL A 43 -9.66 -2.06 3.42
N GLY A 44 -10.87 -1.82 2.89
CA GLY A 44 -11.77 -0.76 3.36
C GLY A 44 -12.98 -1.37 4.04
N ILE A 45 -13.48 -0.72 5.09
CA ILE A 45 -14.70 -1.10 5.81
C ILE A 45 -15.59 0.13 5.87
N VAL A 46 -16.88 -0.05 5.59
CA VAL A 46 -17.94 0.94 5.81
C VAL A 46 -18.80 0.43 6.95
N ILE A 47 -18.96 1.24 8.00
CA ILE A 47 -19.73 0.87 9.19
C ILE A 47 -20.93 1.81 9.28
N GLU A 48 -22.13 1.23 9.29
CA GLU A 48 -23.38 1.92 9.57
C GLU A 48 -23.78 1.69 11.03
N MET A 49 -24.17 2.77 11.72
CA MET A 49 -24.68 2.74 13.09
C MET A 49 -25.80 3.77 13.23
N ASP A 50 -26.98 3.32 13.68
CA ASP A 50 -28.15 4.18 13.95
C ASP A 50 -28.54 5.13 12.79
N GLY A 51 -28.43 4.65 11.54
CA GLY A 51 -28.68 5.43 10.32
C GLY A 51 -27.55 6.41 9.92
N GLY A 52 -26.43 6.40 10.64
CA GLY A 52 -25.23 7.18 10.35
C GLY A 52 -24.05 6.32 9.90
N LEU A 53 -23.00 6.96 9.39
CA LEU A 53 -21.72 6.31 9.06
C LEU A 53 -20.65 6.68 10.07
N VAL A 54 -19.81 5.70 10.43
CA VAL A 54 -18.62 5.93 11.25
C VAL A 54 -17.49 6.44 10.38
N LEU A 55 -16.94 7.60 10.74
CA LEU A 55 -15.77 8.20 10.09
C LEU A 55 -14.62 8.31 11.10
N ILE A 56 -13.40 8.01 10.65
CA ILE A 56 -12.18 8.16 11.44
C ILE A 56 -11.45 9.41 10.95
N HIS A 57 -11.08 10.30 11.87
CA HIS A 57 -10.21 11.44 11.57
C HIS A 57 -8.79 11.15 12.08
N GLY A 58 -7.81 11.20 11.18
CA GLY A 58 -6.40 11.09 11.54
C GLY A 58 -5.79 12.48 11.79
N ASN A 59 -4.90 12.61 12.77
CA ASN A 59 -4.27 13.89 13.16
C ASN A 59 -3.14 14.35 12.22
N THR A 60 -3.17 13.95 10.95
CA THR A 60 -2.12 14.27 9.96
C THR A 60 -2.75 15.09 8.86
N GLU A 61 -2.62 16.42 8.98
CA GLU A 61 -3.11 17.48 8.08
C GLU A 61 -4.65 17.69 8.06
N GLU A 62 -5.03 18.96 8.05
CA GLU A 62 -6.34 19.55 8.43
C GLU A 62 -7.51 19.24 7.45
N ILE A 63 -8.75 19.25 8.00
CA ILE A 63 -10.09 19.35 7.35
C ILE A 63 -10.64 17.98 6.85
N VAL A 64 -11.82 17.47 7.28
CA VAL A 64 -13.19 17.91 6.92
C VAL A 64 -14.19 17.52 8.03
N ARG A 65 -15.04 18.47 8.44
CA ARG A 65 -16.31 18.20 9.14
C ARG A 65 -17.25 17.42 8.22
N ALA A 66 -17.53 16.15 8.54
CA ALA A 66 -18.65 15.43 7.97
C ALA A 66 -19.44 14.75 9.10
N ALA A 67 -20.24 15.56 9.80
CA ALA A 67 -21.42 15.01 10.47
C ALA A 67 -22.43 14.69 9.36
N VAL A 68 -22.67 13.41 9.12
CA VAL A 68 -23.78 12.94 8.29
C VAL A 68 -25.06 13.46 8.95
N ARG A 69 -25.63 14.54 8.41
CA ARG A 69 -27.04 14.85 8.67
C ARG A 69 -27.85 13.99 7.71
N HIS A 70 -28.54 12.97 8.25
CA HIS A 70 -29.70 12.35 7.62
C HIS A 70 -30.72 13.46 7.24
N PRO A 71 -31.47 13.35 6.12
CA PRO A 71 -32.32 12.19 5.85
C PRO A 71 -32.36 11.77 4.36
N LEU A 72 -32.32 10.46 4.08
CA LEU A 72 -32.83 9.93 2.81
C LEU A 72 -33.88 8.86 3.09
N THR A 73 -35.11 9.36 3.14
CA THR A 73 -36.39 8.79 2.68
C THR A 73 -36.32 7.43 1.98
N MET A 74 -37.22 6.54 2.43
CA MET A 74 -37.69 5.34 1.74
C MET A 74 -37.98 5.59 0.25
N ILE A 75 -37.35 4.82 -0.63
CA ILE A 75 -37.97 4.14 -1.79
C ILE A 75 -37.22 2.81 -1.97
#